data_AF-A0A819KEH8-F1
#
_entry.id   AF-A0A819KEH8-F1
#
_cell.length_a   1.000
_cell.length_b   1.000
_cell.length_c   1.000
_cell.angle_alpha   90.00
_cell.angle_beta   90.00
_cell.angle_gamma   90.00
#
_symmetry.space_group_name_H-M   'P 1'
#
loop_
_entity.id
_entity.type
_entity.pdbx_description
1 polymer ?
#
loop_
_entity_poly.entity_id
_entity_poly.type
_entity_poly.pdbx_seq_one_letter_code
_entity_poly.pdbx_strand_id
1 'polypeptide(L)'
;MPKKPVDANKPRGPITAYALFVRTCRDELRRKYPQLTVDYNVITRKCSERWKAMNENEKRRFNETADLQRKRYKEELATYQQEQSAKLLQQQSVASSILLQTPSAQYL
;
A
#
# COMPACT_ATOMS: atom_id res chain seq x y z
N MET A 1 17.12 11.77 -0.84
CA MET A 1 16.49 11.53 -2.16
C MET A 1 15.00 11.79 -2.04
N PRO A 2 14.40 12.67 -2.87
CA PRO A 2 12.96 12.83 -2.93
C PRO A 2 12.32 11.52 -3.41
N LYS A 3 11.28 11.04 -2.73
CA LYS A 3 10.55 9.84 -3.17
C LYS A 3 9.81 10.19 -4.47
N LYS A 4 9.93 9.33 -5.49
CA LYS A 4 9.16 9.47 -6.74
C LYS A 4 7.67 9.63 -6.40
N PRO A 5 6.94 10.50 -7.11
CA PRO A 5 5.50 10.65 -6.91
C PRO A 5 4.84 9.30 -7.16
N VAL A 6 4.25 8.74 -6.10
CA VAL A 6 3.47 7.52 -6.15
C VAL A 6 2.06 7.94 -6.55
N ASP A 7 1.48 7.30 -7.58
CA ASP A 7 0.08 7.50 -7.95
C ASP A 7 -0.81 7.40 -6.71
N ALA A 8 -1.48 8.49 -6.35
CA ALA A 8 -2.32 8.55 -5.14
C ALA A 8 -3.47 7.53 -5.20
N ASN A 9 -3.91 7.17 -6.40
CA ASN A 9 -4.99 6.22 -6.65
C ASN A 9 -4.52 4.76 -6.61
N LYS A 10 -3.21 4.49 -6.64
CA LYS A 10 -2.71 3.12 -6.59
C LYS A 10 -2.90 2.56 -5.17
N PRO A 11 -3.60 1.41 -5.00
CA PRO A 11 -3.77 0.81 -3.69
C PRO A 11 -2.39 0.51 -3.06
N ARG A 12 -2.28 0.75 -1.75
CA ARG A 12 -1.02 0.49 -1.03
C ARG A 12 -0.85 -1.01 -0.84
N GLY A 13 0.39 -1.50 -1.00
CA GLY A 13 0.72 -2.91 -0.86
C GLY A 13 0.25 -3.54 0.46
N PRO A 14 -0.01 -4.86 0.48
CA PRO A 14 -0.54 -5.53 1.65
C PRO A 14 0.48 -5.50 2.78
N ILE A 15 -0.01 -5.39 4.01
CA ILE A 15 0.84 -5.39 5.19
C ILE A 15 1.17 -6.83 5.55
N THR A 16 2.46 -7.15 5.68
CA THR A 16 2.92 -8.49 6.07
C THR A 16 2.64 -8.79 7.54
N ALA A 17 2.62 -10.07 7.91
CA ALA A 17 2.41 -10.51 9.29
C ALA A 17 3.42 -9.86 10.26
N TYR A 18 4.70 -9.82 9.86
CA TYR A 18 5.74 -9.15 10.63
C TYR A 18 5.50 -7.64 10.78
N ALA A 19 5.10 -6.95 9.70
CA ALA A 19 4.82 -5.52 9.77
C ALA A 19 3.60 -5.20 10.66
N LEU A 20 2.57 -6.06 10.67
CA LEU A 20 1.46 -5.97 11.62
C LEU A 20 1.93 -6.18 13.06
N PHE A 21 2.79 -7.17 13.29
CA PHE A 21 3.38 -7.42 14.60
C PHE A 21 4.21 -6.23 15.08
N VAL A 22 5.09 -5.66 14.26
CA VAL A 22 5.92 -4.51 14.63
C VAL A 22 5.06 -3.29 15.01
N ARG A 23 3.94 -3.05 14.29
CA ARG A 23 2.99 -2.00 14.67
C ARG A 23 2.42 -2.23 16.06
N THR A 24 1.94 -3.46 16.31
CA THR A 24 1.35 -3.86 17.60
C THR A 24 2.37 -3.74 18.72
N CYS A 25 3.57 -4.29 18.53
CA CYS A 25 4.69 -4.22 19.45
C CYS A 25 5.09 -2.78 19.79
N ARG A 26 5.14 -1.90 18.78
CA ARG A 26 5.42 -0.47 18.99
C ARG A 26 4.33 0.22 19.81
N ASP A 27 3.07 -0.07 19.52
CA ASP A 27 1.95 0.54 20.23
C ASP A 27 1.81 0.01 21.67
N GLU A 28 2.12 -1.26 21.91
CA GLU A 28 2.28 -1.83 23.26
C GLU A 28 3.38 -1.12 24.05
N LEU A 29 4.56 -0.93 23.44
CA LEU A 29 5.68 -0.24 24.09
C LEU A 29 5.38 1.23 24.38
N ARG A 30 4.71 1.93 23.45
CA ARG A 30 4.28 3.32 23.68
C ARG A 30 3.29 3.43 24.83
N ARG A 31 2.37 2.47 24.98
CA ARG A 31 1.42 2.43 26.10
C ARG A 31 2.10 2.12 27.43
N LYS A 32 3.10 1.23 27.43
CA LYS A 32 3.83 0.85 28.65
C LYS A 32 4.81 1.92 29.12
N TYR A 33 5.37 2.68 28.19
CA TYR A 33 6.35 3.74 28.48
C TYR A 33 5.95 5.06 27.81
N PRO A 34 4.83 5.69 28.23
CA PRO A 34 4.31 6.89 27.58
C PRO A 34 5.20 8.13 27.78
N GLN A 35 5.96 8.19 28.89
CA GLN A 35 6.87 9.29 29.21
C GLN A 35 8.31 9.12 28.69
N LEU A 36 8.68 7.94 28.19
CA LEU A 36 9.97 7.78 27.52
C LEU A 36 9.79 8.03 26.02
N THR A 37 10.62 8.90 25.46
CA THR A 37 10.89 8.90 24.02
C THR A 37 11.62 7.61 23.69
N VAL A 38 10.88 6.51 23.48
CA VAL A 38 11.48 5.21 23.23
C VAL A 38 12.20 5.23 21.88
N ASP A 39 13.51 5.03 21.90
CA ASP A 39 14.35 5.00 20.71
C ASP A 39 13.87 3.98 19.69
N TYR A 40 13.74 4.41 18.44
CA TYR A 40 13.28 3.55 17.33
C TYR A 40 14.16 2.30 17.15
N ASN A 41 15.47 2.44 17.35
CA ASN A 41 16.42 1.34 17.24
C ASN A 41 16.18 0.27 18.31
N VAL A 42 15.88 0.69 19.53
CA VAL A 42 15.58 -0.20 20.65
C VAL A 42 14.27 -0.94 20.41
N ILE A 43 13.22 -0.25 19.94
CA ILE A 43 11.93 -0.87 19.59
C ILE A 43 12.12 -1.91 18.50
N THR A 44 12.77 -1.53 17.40
CA THR A 44 12.97 -2.41 16.25
C THR A 44 13.71 -3.69 16.67
N ARG A 45 14.75 -3.55 17.49
CA ARG A 45 15.50 -4.70 18.02
C ARG A 45 14.64 -5.58 18.93
N LYS A 46 13.92 -4.99 19.90
CA LYS A 46 13.04 -5.74 20.82
C LYS A 46 11.90 -6.46 20.11
N CYS A 47 11.28 -5.83 19.11
CA CYS A 47 10.25 -6.48 18.31
C CYS A 47 10.86 -7.62 17.49
N SER A 48 12.05 -7.44 16.90
CA SER A 48 12.72 -8.51 16.14
C SER A 48 13.05 -9.72 17.03
N GLU A 49 13.58 -9.49 18.23
CA GLU A 49 13.86 -10.54 19.23
C GLU A 49 12.57 -11.30 19.61
N ARG A 50 11.50 -10.57 19.94
CA ARG A 50 10.21 -11.17 20.32
C ARG A 50 9.58 -11.96 19.18
N TRP A 51 9.60 -11.45 17.95
CA TRP A 51 9.07 -12.17 16.79
C TRP A 51 9.78 -13.51 16.55
N LYS A 52 11.10 -13.55 16.74
CA LYS A 52 11.88 -14.79 16.63
C LYS A 52 11.51 -15.80 17.72
N ALA A 53 11.28 -15.32 18.94
CA ALA A 53 10.89 -16.15 20.07
C ALA A 53 9.42 -16.62 20.04
N MET A 54 8.55 -15.96 19.25
CA MET A 54 7.13 -16.33 19.17
C MET A 54 6.91 -17.66 18.45
N ASN A 55 5.97 -18.43 18.99
CA ASN A 55 5.54 -19.70 18.44
C ASN A 55 4.57 -19.50 17.26
N GLU A 56 4.38 -20.56 16.48
CA GLU A 56 3.52 -20.53 15.29
C GLU A 56 2.07 -20.20 15.63
N ASN A 57 1.57 -20.64 16.79
CA ASN A 57 0.25 -20.28 17.28
C ASN A 57 0.07 -18.77 17.50
N GLU A 58 1.10 -18.09 18.02
CA GLU A 58 1.04 -16.65 18.25
C GLU A 58 1.20 -15.89 16.93
N LYS A 59 2.05 -16.40 16.03
CA LYS A 59 2.21 -15.88 14.67
C LYS A 59 0.97 -16.09 13.81
N ARG A 60 0.17 -17.13 14.07
CA ARG A 60 -1.03 -17.49 13.30
C ARG A 60 -1.98 -16.31 13.17
N ARG A 61 -2.29 -15.60 14.26
CA ARG A 61 -3.16 -14.42 14.23
C ARG A 61 -2.64 -13.35 13.25
N PHE A 62 -1.33 -13.12 13.22
CA PHE A 62 -0.72 -12.15 12.32
C PHE A 62 -0.70 -12.64 10.87
N ASN A 63 -0.49 -13.94 10.66
CA ASN A 63 -0.55 -14.56 9.34
C ASN A 63 -1.96 -14.49 8.76
N GLU A 64 -2.99 -14.88 9.52
CA GLU A 64 -4.40 -14.79 9.11
C GLU A 64 -4.79 -13.35 8.74
N THR A 65 -4.36 -12.38 9.55
CA THR A 65 -4.60 -10.96 9.26
C THR A 65 -3.86 -10.51 8.00
N ALA A 66 -2.62 -10.96 7.79
CA ALA A 66 -1.84 -10.64 6.60
C ALA A 66 -2.44 -11.25 5.33
N ASP A 67 -3.00 -12.46 5.42
CA ASP A 67 -3.69 -13.12 4.33
C ASP A 67 -4.97 -12.37 3.96
N LEU A 68 -5.73 -11.88 4.95
CA LEU A 68 -6.88 -11.02 4.70
C LEU A 68 -6.46 -9.71 4.01
N GLN A 69 -5.37 -9.07 4.45
CA GLN A 69 -4.84 -7.88 3.79
C GLN A 69 -4.40 -8.16 2.36
N ARG A 70 -3.79 -9.33 2.10
CA ARG A 70 -3.39 -9.76 0.76
C ARG A 70 -4.61 -9.96 -0.16
N LYS A 71 -5.69 -10.55 0.35
CA LYS A 71 -6.95 -10.71 -0.40
C LYS A 71 -7.55 -9.34 -0.75
N ARG A 72 -7.72 -8.45 0.24
CA ARG A 72 -8.21 -7.08 0.02
C ARG A 72 -7.38 -6.33 -1.01
N TYR A 73 -6.06 -6.37 -0.89
CA TYR A 73 -5.18 -5.71 -1.86
C TYR A 73 -5.32 -6.26 -3.28
N LYS A 74 -5.53 -7.59 -3.43
CA LYS A 74 -5.72 -8.20 -4.75
C LYS A 74 -7.00 -7.70 -5.41
N GLU A 75 -8.09 -7.57 -4.65
CA GLU A 75 -9.36 -7.04 -5.13
C GLU A 75 -9.23 -5.55 -5.50
N GLU A 76 -8.70 -4.73 -4.60
CA GLU A 76 -8.47 -3.30 -4.85
C GLU A 76 -7.56 -3.06 -6.07
N LEU A 77 -6.53 -3.90 -6.25
CA LEU A 77 -5.62 -3.81 -7.39
C LEU A 77 -6.31 -4.19 -8.70
N ALA A 78 -7.19 -5.20 -8.70
CA ALA A 78 -7.94 -5.59 -9.88
C ALA A 78 -8.87 -4.46 -10.35
N THR A 79 -9.60 -3.84 -9.42
CA THR A 79 -10.43 -2.66 -9.70
C THR A 79 -9.59 -1.51 -10.22
N TYR A 80 -8.46 -1.20 -9.58
CA TYR A 80 -7.54 -0.16 -10.03
C TYR A 80 -7.06 -0.41 -11.47
N GLN A 81 -6.63 -1.64 -11.78
CA GLN A 81 -6.17 -2.00 -13.13
C GLN A 81 -7.27 -1.83 -14.19
N GLN A 82 -8.51 -2.20 -13.86
CA GLN A 82 -9.66 -2.02 -14.75
C GLN A 82 -10.00 -0.55 -14.97
N GLU A 83 -9.94 0.28 -13.92
CA GLU A 83 -10.14 1.73 -14.05
C GLU A 83 -9.04 2.39 -14.89
N GLN A 84 -7.78 1.97 -14.71
CA GLN A 84 -6.67 2.50 -15.50
C GLN A 84 -6.80 2.12 -16.98
N SER A 85 -7.20 0.89 -17.29
CA SER A 85 -7.42 0.49 -18.69
C SER A 85 -8.60 1.21 -19.33
N ALA A 86 -9.71 1.38 -18.59
CA ALA A 86 -10.87 2.14 -19.06
C ALA A 86 -10.53 3.61 -19.33
N LYS A 87 -9.77 4.26 -18.42
CA LYS A 87 -9.28 5.64 -18.62
C LYS A 87 -8.41 5.76 -19.86
N LEU A 88 -7.53 4.79 -20.10
CA LEU A 88 -6.65 4.81 -21.27
C LEU A 88 -7.43 4.66 -22.58
N LEU A 89 -8.43 3.78 -22.61
CA LEU A 89 -9.33 3.61 -23.76
C LEU A 89 -10.16 4.86 -24.02
N GLN A 90 -10.71 5.47 -22.96
CA GLN A 90 -11.46 6.72 -23.09
C GLN A 90 -10.56 7.86 -23.59
N GLN A 91 -9.31 7.94 -23.11
CA GLN A 91 -8.33 8.93 -23.59
C GLN A 91 -7.99 8.71 -25.06
N GLN A 92 -7.85 7.47 -25.52
CA GLN A 92 -7.66 7.16 -26.94
C GLN A 92 -8.88 7.54 -27.77
N SER A 93 -10.10 7.22 -27.31
CA SER A 93 -11.32 7.57 -28.06
C SER A 93 -11.54 9.09 -28.16
N VAL A 94 -11.28 9.85 -27.09
CA VAL A 94 -11.40 11.32 -27.15
C VAL A 94 -10.30 11.93 -28.03
N ALA A 95 -9.06 11.44 -27.97
CA ALA A 95 -7.97 11.91 -28.81
C ALA A 95 -8.27 11.67 -30.30
N SER A 96 -8.76 10.49 -30.66
CA SER A 96 -9.20 10.18 -32.02
C SER A 96 -10.38 11.03 -32.48
N SER A 97 -11.36 11.28 -31.60
CA SER A 97 -12.50 12.16 -31.92
C SER A 97 -12.04 13.60 -32.17
N ILE A 98 -11.13 14.14 -31.35
CA ILE A 98 -10.60 15.50 -31.51
C ILE A 98 -9.85 15.64 -32.85
N LEU A 99 -9.03 14.65 -33.21
CA LEU A 99 -8.27 14.66 -34.48
C LEU A 99 -9.17 14.62 -35.72
N LEU A 100 -10.35 14.00 -35.63
CA LEU A 100 -11.32 13.95 -36.74
C LEU A 100 -12.21 15.21 -36.82
N GLN A 101 -12.25 16.00 -35.75
CA GLN A 101 -13.17 17.12 -35.59
C GLN A 101 -12.49 18.48 -35.62
N THR A 102 -11.15 18.52 -35.63
CA THR A 102 -10.41 19.70 -36.06
C THR A 102 -10.76 19.98 -37.52
N PRO A 103 -11.49 21.07 -37.84
CA PRO A 103 -11.64 21.48 -39.22
C PRO A 103 -10.22 21.70 -39.72
N SER A 104 -9.86 21.04 -40.83
CA SER A 104 -8.71 21.43 -41.62
C SER A 104 -8.91 22.91 -41.94
N ALA A 105 -8.31 23.77 -41.12
CA ALA A 105 -8.24 25.19 -41.38
C ALA A 105 -7.50 25.25 -42.70
N GLN A 106 -8.29 25.46 -43.76
CA GLN A 106 -7.84 25.69 -45.11
C GLN A 106 -6.75 26.75 -44.99
N TYR A 107 -5.51 26.31 -45.14
CA TYR A 107 -4.38 27.20 -45.35
C TYR A 107 -4.64 27.86 -46.72
N LEU A 108 -5.35 28.98 -46.68
CA LEU A 108 -5.34 30.02 -47.71
C LEU A 108 -4.05 30.85 -47.54
#